data_AF-A0A9D5VJ95-F1
#
_entry.id   AF-A0A9D5VJ95-F1
#
_cell.length_a   1.000
_cell.length_b   1.000
_cell.length_c   1.000
_cell.angle_alpha   90.00
_cell.angle_beta   90.00
_cell.angle_gamma   90.00
#
_symmetry.space_group_name_H-M   'P 1'
#
loop_
_entity.id
_entity.type
_entity.pdbx_description
1 polymer ?
#
loop_
_entity_poly.entity_id
_entity_poly.type
_entity_poly.pdbx_seq_one_letter_code
_entity_poly.pdbx_strand_id
1 'polypeptide(L)'
;MTISPISVLLFLFLSLSLFLCHVSAFAIDGPVPPSNPLYYRELIKKVRDQATFFADIPIEGGFIVSYQGIQGRPLLEQPSISDFYLHPTSDHFYRIFIDRILYQDGSLLKVGSMELPLTCIFIYGQDNRFSGKTSPLIPDFIFKFYLVANDFSCTGPINPAWPINTVRKENWDTYLYFEVRDPTIMLPVEAKIRYRWNEFAVFKKEE
;
A
#
# COMPACT_ATOMS: atom_id res chain seq x y z
N MET A 1 51.27 30.85 -35.44
CA MET A 1 50.31 29.80 -35.04
C MET A 1 48.99 30.46 -34.75
N THR A 2 48.03 30.35 -35.67
CA THR A 2 46.70 30.95 -35.56
C THR A 2 45.75 29.87 -35.04
N ILE A 3 45.30 30.02 -33.80
CA ILE A 3 44.33 29.10 -33.17
C ILE A 3 42.96 29.36 -33.83
N SER A 4 42.35 28.31 -34.37
CA SER A 4 41.04 28.37 -35.02
C SER A 4 39.94 28.71 -34.00
N PRO A 5 39.02 29.64 -34.31
CA PRO A 5 37.92 30.01 -33.41
C PRO A 5 36.98 28.83 -33.09
N ILE A 6 36.98 27.79 -33.92
CA ILE A 6 36.17 26.56 -33.72
C ILE A 6 36.73 25.73 -32.54
N SER A 7 38.05 25.76 -32.32
CA SER A 7 38.70 25.01 -31.23
C SER A 7 38.41 25.59 -29.85
N VAL A 8 38.14 26.90 -29.76
CA VAL A 8 37.77 27.58 -28.51
C VAL A 8 36.32 27.29 -28.11
N LEU A 9 35.41 27.20 -29.09
CA LEU A 9 34.00 26.89 -28.84
C LEU A 9 33.78 25.46 -28.36
N LEU A 10 34.56 24.49 -28.88
CA LEU A 10 34.47 23.08 -28.48
C LEU A 10 34.96 22.86 -27.04
N PHE A 11 36.00 23.59 -26.61
CA PHE A 11 36.52 23.52 -25.24
C PHE A 11 35.55 24.11 -24.21
N LEU A 12 34.87 25.21 -24.56
CA LEU A 12 33.82 25.80 -23.71
C LEU A 12 32.63 24.86 -23.53
N PHE A 13 32.18 24.19 -24.59
CA PHE A 13 31.09 23.21 -24.51
C PHE A 13 31.47 21.97 -23.66
N LEU A 14 32.71 21.47 -23.76
CA LEU A 14 33.14 20.33 -22.95
C LEU A 14 33.27 20.68 -21.45
N SER A 15 33.72 21.90 -21.13
CA SER A 15 33.81 22.36 -19.74
C SER A 15 32.42 22.58 -19.10
N LEU A 16 31.43 23.00 -19.89
CA LEU A 16 30.05 23.20 -19.42
C LEU A 16 29.32 21.86 -19.18
N SER A 17 29.59 20.82 -20.00
CA SER A 17 29.04 19.48 -19.75
C SER A 17 29.63 18.79 -18.52
N LEU A 18 30.91 19.06 -18.21
CA LEU A 18 31.56 18.53 -17.00
C LEU A 18 31.09 19.22 -15.72
N PHE A 19 30.70 20.50 -15.79
CA PHE A 19 30.15 21.21 -14.64
C PHE A 19 28.70 20.79 -14.30
N LEU A 20 27.92 20.36 -15.30
CA LEU A 20 26.55 19.89 -15.11
C LEU A 20 26.44 18.47 -14.53
N CYS A 21 27.52 17.68 -14.54
CA CYS A 21 27.57 16.35 -13.93
C CYS A 21 28.03 16.35 -12.46
N HIS A 22 28.17 17.52 -11.83
CA HIS A 22 28.53 17.64 -10.41
C HIS A 22 27.44 18.29 -9.54
N VAL A 23 26.20 18.31 -10.03
CA VAL A 23 25.06 18.33 -9.10
C VAL A 23 24.91 16.93 -8.52
N SER A 24 25.89 16.53 -7.72
CA SER A 24 25.70 15.55 -6.68
C SER A 24 24.51 16.07 -5.88
N ALA A 25 23.39 15.38 -5.99
CA ALA A 25 22.27 15.54 -5.08
C ALA A 25 22.81 15.25 -3.68
N PHE A 26 23.32 16.29 -3.02
CA PHE A 26 23.44 16.29 -1.58
C PHE A 26 22.02 16.12 -1.09
N ALA A 27 21.66 14.90 -0.72
CA ALA A 27 20.56 14.64 0.17
C ALA A 27 20.89 15.43 1.43
N ILE A 28 20.33 16.64 1.53
CA ILE A 28 20.39 17.43 2.73
C ILE A 28 19.57 16.62 3.74
N ASP A 29 20.25 16.00 4.70
CA ASP A 29 19.68 15.50 5.96
C ASP A 29 19.16 16.70 6.76
N GLY A 30 18.18 17.41 6.20
CA GLY A 30 17.37 18.33 6.93
C GLY A 30 16.47 17.54 7.88
N PRO A 31 16.01 18.15 8.99
CA PRO A 31 15.00 17.53 9.83
C PRO A 31 13.83 17.18 8.92
N VAL A 32 13.59 15.88 8.73
CA VAL A 32 12.54 15.37 7.84
C VAL A 32 11.25 16.01 8.34
N PRO A 33 10.61 16.91 7.56
CA PRO A 33 9.45 17.64 8.02
C PRO A 33 8.39 16.62 8.47
N PRO A 34 7.58 16.93 9.52
CA PRO A 34 6.50 16.05 9.90
C PRO A 34 5.70 15.74 8.65
N SER A 35 5.64 14.47 8.28
CA SER A 35 4.94 14.03 7.09
C SER A 35 3.49 14.45 7.28
N ASN A 36 3.05 15.44 6.48
CA ASN A 36 1.65 15.84 6.40
C ASN A 36 0.80 14.56 6.36
N PRO A 37 -0.14 14.33 7.30
CA PRO A 37 -0.89 13.08 7.34
C PRO A 37 -1.54 12.71 6.00
N LEU A 38 -1.94 13.71 5.21
CA LEU A 38 -2.50 13.51 3.89
C LEU A 38 -1.53 12.87 2.89
N TYR A 39 -0.21 13.03 3.07
CA TYR A 39 0.81 12.37 2.26
C TYR A 39 0.60 10.83 2.25
N TYR A 40 0.33 10.24 3.40
CA TYR A 40 0.09 8.80 3.49
C TYR A 40 -1.16 8.38 2.74
N ARG A 41 -2.22 9.19 2.78
CA ARG A 41 -3.45 8.94 2.03
C ARG A 41 -3.22 9.01 0.51
N GLU A 42 -2.43 9.96 0.04
CA GLU A 42 -2.08 10.05 -1.38
C GLU A 42 -1.22 8.86 -1.84
N LEU A 43 -0.42 8.25 -0.96
CA LEU A 43 0.23 6.97 -1.26
C LEU A 43 -0.79 5.83 -1.32
N ILE A 44 -1.71 5.74 -0.35
CA ILE A 44 -2.74 4.70 -0.29
C ILE A 44 -3.59 4.68 -1.56
N LYS A 45 -3.97 5.85 -2.10
CA LYS A 45 -4.77 5.96 -3.33
C LYS A 45 -4.11 5.33 -4.57
N LYS A 46 -2.81 5.05 -4.54
CA LYS A 46 -2.09 4.37 -5.63
C LYS A 46 -2.25 2.85 -5.59
N VAL A 47 -2.87 2.29 -4.54
CA VAL A 47 -3.22 0.87 -4.52
C VAL A 47 -4.11 0.57 -5.73
N ARG A 48 -3.89 -0.59 -6.36
CA ARG A 48 -4.68 -0.98 -7.52
C ARG A 48 -6.15 -1.13 -7.12
N ASP A 49 -7.03 -0.68 -8.01
CA ASP A 49 -8.47 -0.84 -7.81
C ASP A 49 -8.96 -2.24 -8.20
N GLN A 50 -8.12 -3.06 -8.83
CA GLN A 50 -8.44 -4.44 -9.14
C GLN A 50 -7.19 -5.33 -9.18
N ALA A 51 -7.34 -6.59 -8.77
CA ALA A 51 -6.32 -7.61 -8.96
C ALA A 51 -6.93 -9.02 -8.90
N THR A 52 -6.18 -9.98 -9.44
CA THR A 52 -6.50 -11.41 -9.39
C THR A 52 -5.36 -12.19 -8.75
N PHE A 53 -5.73 -13.12 -7.90
CA PHE A 53 -4.86 -14.01 -7.15
C PHE A 53 -5.36 -15.45 -7.29
N PHE A 54 -4.48 -16.40 -6.98
CA PHE A 54 -4.83 -17.80 -6.84
C PHE A 54 -4.71 -18.25 -5.39
N ALA A 55 -5.70 -18.98 -4.89
CA ALA A 55 -5.74 -19.48 -3.52
C ALA A 55 -6.37 -20.87 -3.52
N ASP A 56 -5.82 -21.85 -2.82
CA ASP A 56 -6.46 -23.17 -2.73
C ASP A 56 -7.49 -23.19 -1.59
N ILE A 57 -8.67 -22.63 -1.87
CA ILE A 57 -9.78 -22.56 -0.92
C ILE A 57 -10.70 -23.77 -1.19
N PRO A 58 -11.13 -24.53 -0.17
CA PRO A 58 -11.97 -25.72 -0.32
C PRO A 58 -13.43 -25.36 -0.61
N ILE A 59 -13.67 -24.66 -1.72
CA ILE A 59 -14.97 -24.29 -2.27
C ILE A 59 -14.95 -24.51 -3.79
N GLU A 60 -16.12 -24.67 -4.41
CA GLU A 60 -16.22 -24.84 -5.86
C GLU A 60 -15.67 -23.60 -6.59
N GLY A 61 -14.69 -23.82 -7.49
CA GLY A 61 -13.99 -22.74 -8.19
C GLY A 61 -13.04 -21.92 -7.31
N GLY A 62 -12.78 -22.34 -6.07
CA GLY A 62 -12.05 -21.60 -5.03
C GLY A 62 -10.61 -21.22 -5.36
N PHE A 63 -10.09 -21.67 -6.51
CA PHE A 63 -8.74 -21.36 -7.01
C PHE A 63 -8.53 -19.90 -7.35
N ILE A 64 -9.58 -19.15 -7.71
CA ILE A 64 -9.44 -17.76 -8.16
C ILE A 64 -10.05 -16.82 -7.12
N VAL A 65 -9.24 -15.88 -6.65
CA VAL A 65 -9.66 -14.77 -5.80
C VAL A 65 -9.40 -13.48 -6.56
N SER A 66 -10.42 -12.66 -6.79
CA SER A 66 -10.24 -11.36 -7.43
C SER A 66 -10.99 -10.29 -6.68
N TYR A 67 -10.53 -9.04 -6.79
CA TYR A 67 -11.30 -7.92 -6.31
C TYR A 67 -11.40 -6.84 -7.38
N GLN A 68 -12.49 -6.09 -7.28
CA GLN A 68 -12.71 -4.83 -7.95
C GLN A 68 -13.24 -3.86 -6.90
N GLY A 69 -12.45 -2.85 -6.57
CA GLY A 69 -12.75 -1.88 -5.52
C GLY A 69 -12.72 -0.48 -6.08
N ILE A 70 -13.81 0.26 -5.89
CA ILE A 70 -13.91 1.67 -6.25
C ILE A 70 -13.79 2.47 -4.96
N GLN A 71 -12.62 3.08 -4.73
CA GLN A 71 -12.38 3.86 -3.51
C GLN A 71 -13.37 5.03 -3.41
N GLY A 72 -14.02 5.15 -2.27
CA GLY A 72 -14.97 6.19 -1.92
C GLY A 72 -14.35 7.24 -1.00
N ARG A 73 -15.17 7.75 -0.07
CA ARG A 73 -14.72 8.76 0.90
C ARG A 73 -13.92 8.14 2.05
N PRO A 74 -12.92 8.84 2.60
CA PRO A 74 -12.26 8.40 3.82
C PRO A 74 -13.22 8.48 5.02
N LEU A 75 -13.06 7.55 5.96
CA LEU A 75 -13.78 7.52 7.25
C LEU A 75 -13.18 8.51 8.24
N LEU A 76 -11.86 8.73 8.17
CA LEU A 76 -11.13 9.69 9.00
C LEU A 76 -10.85 10.96 8.18
N GLU A 77 -10.95 12.13 8.80
CA GLU A 77 -10.58 13.39 8.14
C GLU A 77 -9.14 13.37 7.64
N GLN A 78 -8.23 12.81 8.45
CA GLN A 78 -6.84 12.55 8.10
C GLN A 78 -6.40 11.20 8.69
N PRO A 79 -5.37 10.54 8.11
CA PRO A 79 -4.81 9.32 8.69
C PRO A 79 -4.37 9.57 10.15
N SER A 80 -4.64 8.61 11.02
CA SER A 80 -4.15 8.62 12.40
C SER A 80 -2.66 8.28 12.39
N ILE A 81 -1.84 9.03 13.12
CA ILE A 81 -0.38 8.87 13.15
C ILE A 81 0.09 8.68 14.59
N SER A 82 0.99 7.72 14.79
CA SER A 82 1.66 7.47 16.06
C SER A 82 3.14 7.15 15.83
N ASP A 83 4.01 7.74 16.63
CA ASP A 83 5.46 7.48 16.57
C ASP A 83 5.87 6.49 17.67
N PHE A 84 6.64 5.48 17.28
CA PHE A 84 7.15 4.43 18.15
C PHE A 84 8.68 4.50 18.19
N TYR A 85 9.20 5.12 19.23
CA TYR A 85 10.64 5.28 19.45
C TYR A 85 11.32 3.94 19.71
N LEU A 86 12.44 3.70 19.04
CA LEU A 86 13.21 2.45 19.15
C LEU A 86 13.86 2.29 20.53
N HIS A 87 14.20 3.41 21.16
CA HIS A 87 14.76 3.49 22.50
C HIS A 87 14.24 4.77 23.18
N PRO A 88 14.02 4.80 24.51
CA PRO A 88 13.53 5.99 25.21
C PRO A 88 14.36 7.28 25.01
N THR A 89 15.62 7.13 24.59
CA THR A 89 16.59 8.22 24.40
C THR A 89 16.99 8.42 22.94
N SER A 90 16.43 7.64 22.01
CA SER A 90 16.75 7.76 20.58
C SER A 90 15.83 8.76 19.91
N ASP A 91 16.36 9.50 18.96
CA ASP A 91 15.61 10.30 17.99
C ASP A 91 15.06 9.46 16.82
N HIS A 92 15.39 8.17 16.77
CA HIS A 92 14.90 7.23 15.76
C HIS A 92 13.60 6.55 16.20
N PHE A 93 12.65 6.50 15.29
CA PHE A 93 11.33 5.91 15.52
C PHE A 93 10.77 5.29 14.25
N TYR A 94 9.80 4.40 14.43
CA TYR A 94 8.87 4.01 13.38
C TYR A 94 7.64 4.90 13.47
N ARG A 95 7.23 5.48 12.34
CA ARG A 95 5.95 6.18 12.28
C ARG A 95 4.90 5.22 11.78
N ILE A 96 3.91 4.93 12.61
CA ILE A 96 2.74 4.16 12.23
C ILE A 96 1.65 5.11 11.77
N PHE A 97 0.98 4.77 10.69
CA PHE A 97 -0.21 5.47 10.24
C PHE A 97 -1.35 4.49 9.96
N ILE A 98 -2.57 4.91 10.28
CA ILE A 98 -3.77 4.12 10.09
C ILE A 98 -4.77 4.97 9.31
N ASP A 99 -5.35 4.39 8.27
CA ASP A 99 -6.41 5.03 7.50
C ASP A 99 -7.51 4.04 7.15
N ARG A 100 -8.69 4.58 6.83
CA ARG A 100 -9.87 3.82 6.45
C ARG A 100 -10.60 4.53 5.33
N ILE A 101 -10.81 3.83 4.23
CA ILE A 101 -11.46 4.37 3.03
C ILE A 101 -12.66 3.49 2.72
N LEU A 102 -13.85 4.09 2.67
CA LEU A 102 -15.06 3.35 2.27
C LEU A 102 -14.97 2.95 0.81
N TYR A 103 -15.51 1.80 0.47
CA TYR A 103 -15.75 1.44 -0.92
C TYR A 103 -17.08 2.01 -1.40
N GLN A 104 -17.18 2.31 -2.69
CA GLN A 104 -18.44 2.66 -3.34
C GLN A 104 -19.22 1.39 -3.70
N ASP A 105 -20.53 1.53 -3.92
CA ASP A 105 -21.40 0.46 -4.40
C ASP A 105 -20.86 -0.14 -5.70
N GLY A 106 -20.95 -1.46 -5.82
CA GLY A 106 -20.35 -2.22 -6.93
C GLY A 106 -18.91 -2.68 -6.67
N SER A 107 -18.31 -2.33 -5.54
CA SER A 107 -17.03 -2.90 -5.10
C SER A 107 -17.22 -4.34 -4.59
N LEU A 108 -16.49 -5.30 -5.15
CA LEU A 108 -16.69 -6.73 -4.95
C LEU A 108 -15.36 -7.46 -4.72
N LEU A 109 -15.41 -8.45 -3.84
CA LEU A 109 -14.42 -9.51 -3.69
C LEU A 109 -15.06 -10.81 -4.20
N LYS A 110 -14.45 -11.41 -5.21
CA LYS A 110 -14.88 -12.69 -5.79
C LYS A 110 -13.99 -13.81 -5.27
N VAL A 111 -14.61 -14.86 -4.75
CA VAL A 111 -13.93 -16.06 -4.24
C VAL A 111 -14.59 -17.27 -4.90
N GLY A 112 -13.96 -17.80 -5.95
CA GLY A 112 -14.61 -18.75 -6.85
C GLY A 112 -15.86 -18.17 -7.52
N SER A 113 -17.01 -18.81 -7.34
CA SER A 113 -18.30 -18.34 -7.87
C SER A 113 -19.04 -17.35 -6.95
N MET A 114 -18.52 -17.10 -5.74
CA MET A 114 -19.18 -16.20 -4.78
C MET A 114 -18.72 -14.77 -4.98
N GLU A 115 -19.66 -13.84 -4.89
CA GLU A 115 -19.40 -12.40 -4.90
C GLU A 115 -19.75 -11.79 -3.54
N LEU A 116 -18.79 -11.08 -2.97
CA LEU A 116 -18.87 -10.48 -1.64
C LEU A 116 -18.71 -8.96 -1.77
N PRO A 117 -19.71 -8.14 -1.41
CA PRO A 117 -19.53 -6.69 -1.43
C PRO A 117 -18.44 -6.26 -0.45
N LEU A 118 -17.51 -5.45 -0.97
CA LEU A 118 -16.47 -4.82 -0.16
C LEU A 118 -17.05 -3.58 0.53
N THR A 119 -16.70 -3.38 1.80
CA THR A 119 -17.23 -2.29 2.63
C THR A 119 -16.21 -1.15 2.77
N CYS A 120 -14.96 -1.48 3.03
CA CYS A 120 -13.87 -0.53 3.16
C CYS A 120 -12.51 -1.18 2.95
N ILE A 121 -11.51 -0.32 2.80
CA ILE A 121 -10.10 -0.64 2.97
C ILE A 121 -9.69 -0.18 4.36
N PHE A 122 -9.19 -1.10 5.18
CA PHE A 122 -8.42 -0.76 6.37
C PHE A 122 -6.93 -0.81 6.01
N ILE A 123 -6.23 0.28 6.31
CA ILE A 123 -4.79 0.40 6.05
C ILE A 123 -4.07 0.55 7.38
N TYR A 124 -3.08 -0.31 7.57
CA TYR A 124 -2.05 -0.14 8.59
C TYR A 124 -0.71 0.07 7.88
N GLY A 125 -0.06 1.19 8.14
CA GLY A 125 1.18 1.56 7.51
C GLY A 125 2.29 1.84 8.51
N GLN A 126 3.52 1.57 8.10
CA GLN A 126 4.74 1.86 8.83
C GLN A 126 5.69 2.62 7.91
N ASP A 127 6.18 3.77 8.36
CA ASP A 127 7.18 4.60 7.70
C ASP A 127 8.49 4.50 8.47
N ASN A 128 9.48 3.90 7.80
CA ASN A 128 10.80 3.59 8.33
C ASN A 128 11.83 4.68 8.01
N ARG A 129 11.47 5.76 7.32
CA ARG A 129 12.44 6.80 6.95
C ARG A 129 13.04 7.49 8.19
N PHE A 130 12.35 7.43 9.32
CA PHE A 130 12.77 8.00 10.60
C PHE A 130 13.49 6.99 11.50
N SER A 131 13.67 5.74 11.08
CA SER A 131 14.17 4.67 11.96
C SER A 131 15.70 4.63 12.07
N GLY A 132 16.42 5.52 11.39
CA GLY A 132 17.87 5.47 11.29
C GLY A 132 18.37 4.29 10.45
N LYS A 133 17.53 3.76 9.55
CA LYS A 133 17.91 2.61 8.72
C LYS A 133 19.15 2.92 7.87
N THR A 134 20.09 1.99 7.88
CA THR A 134 21.36 2.09 7.11
C THR A 134 21.39 1.16 5.91
N SER A 135 20.45 0.21 5.83
CA SER A 135 20.41 -0.80 4.76
C SER A 135 19.29 -0.52 3.76
N PRO A 136 19.55 -0.63 2.45
CA PRO A 136 18.51 -0.55 1.43
C PRO A 136 17.53 -1.73 1.49
N LEU A 137 17.87 -2.82 2.20
CA LEU A 137 16.99 -3.97 2.40
C LEU A 137 15.81 -3.65 3.34
N ILE A 138 15.92 -2.58 4.14
CA ILE A 138 14.82 -2.11 4.99
C ILE A 138 13.98 -1.17 4.14
N PRO A 139 12.73 -1.54 3.78
CA PRO A 139 11.89 -0.71 2.94
C PRO A 139 11.57 0.62 3.63
N ASP A 140 11.41 1.70 2.85
CA ASP A 140 10.96 3.00 3.39
C ASP A 140 9.57 2.90 4.00
N PHE A 141 8.70 2.10 3.40
CA PHE A 141 7.32 1.95 3.84
C PHE A 141 6.90 0.49 3.85
N ILE A 142 6.04 0.15 4.80
CA ILE A 142 5.34 -1.14 4.82
C ILE A 142 3.87 -0.83 4.96
N PHE A 143 3.08 -1.18 3.96
CA PHE A 143 1.63 -1.03 3.96
C PHE A 143 0.98 -2.39 4.08
N LYS A 144 0.03 -2.52 4.99
CA LYS A 144 -0.82 -3.68 5.17
C LYS A 144 -2.23 -3.27 4.83
N PHE A 145 -2.72 -3.78 3.71
CA PHE A 145 -4.07 -3.53 3.22
C PHE A 145 -4.98 -4.68 3.62
N TYR A 146 -6.15 -4.33 4.13
CA TYR A 146 -7.21 -5.27 4.45
C TYR A 146 -8.45 -4.81 3.67
N LEU A 147 -8.79 -5.54 2.61
CA LEU A 147 -10.00 -5.31 1.84
C LEU A 147 -11.13 -6.06 2.53
N VAL A 148 -11.95 -5.36 3.30
CA VAL A 148 -12.86 -6.01 4.26
C VAL A 148 -14.27 -6.07 3.70
N ALA A 149 -14.88 -7.26 3.80
CA ALA A 149 -16.29 -7.47 3.55
C ALA A 149 -17.03 -7.62 4.89
N ASN A 150 -18.17 -6.91 5.03
CA ASN A 150 -19.06 -7.00 6.20
C ASN A 150 -18.38 -6.64 7.55
N ASP A 151 -17.65 -5.52 7.61
CA ASP A 151 -16.96 -5.06 8.82
C ASP A 151 -17.74 -4.06 9.67
N PHE A 152 -17.82 -4.32 10.99
CA PHE A 152 -18.52 -3.43 11.92
C PHE A 152 -17.92 -2.03 11.93
N SER A 153 -16.60 -1.97 11.87
CA SER A 153 -15.85 -0.74 12.09
C SER A 153 -15.85 0.18 10.86
N CYS A 154 -16.47 -0.27 9.75
CA CYS A 154 -16.64 0.51 8.53
C CYS A 154 -18.09 0.94 8.27
N THR A 155 -19.08 0.07 8.50
CA THR A 155 -20.49 0.36 8.14
C THR A 155 -21.51 0.25 9.29
N GLY A 156 -21.08 -0.01 10.53
CA GLY A 156 -22.01 -0.17 11.68
C GLY A 156 -22.40 -1.63 11.92
N PRO A 157 -23.58 -1.96 12.49
CA PRO A 157 -23.89 -3.33 12.93
C PRO A 157 -23.67 -4.35 11.81
N ILE A 158 -22.92 -5.42 12.14
CA ILE A 158 -22.63 -6.53 11.23
C ILE A 158 -23.94 -7.08 10.68
N ASN A 159 -24.00 -7.41 9.39
CA ASN A 159 -25.15 -8.12 8.85
C ASN A 159 -24.99 -9.63 9.11
N PRO A 160 -25.69 -10.22 10.11
CA PRO A 160 -25.52 -11.61 10.48
C PRO A 160 -26.19 -12.58 9.49
N ALA A 161 -26.94 -12.07 8.50
CA ALA A 161 -27.59 -12.87 7.45
C ALA A 161 -26.78 -12.88 6.14
N TRP A 162 -25.54 -12.38 6.17
CA TRP A 162 -24.66 -12.22 5.01
C TRP A 162 -23.66 -13.39 4.88
N PRO A 163 -23.29 -13.85 3.69
CA PRO A 163 -23.92 -13.54 2.42
C PRO A 163 -25.31 -14.20 2.33
N ILE A 164 -26.22 -13.55 1.60
CA ILE A 164 -27.62 -13.97 1.50
C ILE A 164 -27.73 -15.35 0.84
N ASN A 165 -26.83 -15.66 -0.09
CA ASN A 165 -26.93 -16.81 -0.99
C ASN A 165 -26.08 -18.02 -0.55
N THR A 166 -25.60 -18.06 0.70
CA THR A 166 -24.86 -19.20 1.23
C THR A 166 -25.60 -19.87 2.37
N VAL A 167 -25.47 -21.20 2.44
CA VAL A 167 -26.04 -22.07 3.49
C VAL A 167 -25.51 -21.68 4.87
N ARG A 168 -24.32 -21.11 4.95
CA ARG A 168 -23.70 -20.62 6.18
C ARG A 168 -23.68 -19.10 6.18
N LYS A 169 -24.34 -18.49 7.16
CA LYS A 169 -24.30 -17.05 7.38
C LYS A 169 -23.03 -16.71 8.14
N GLU A 170 -22.34 -15.69 7.67
CA GLU A 170 -21.08 -15.21 8.17
C GLU A 170 -21.32 -14.13 9.21
N ASN A 171 -20.44 -14.18 10.19
CA ASN A 171 -20.29 -13.22 11.23
C ASN A 171 -18.78 -12.95 11.23
N TRP A 172 -18.40 -11.77 10.71
CA TRP A 172 -17.04 -11.23 10.76
C TRP A 172 -16.00 -12.11 9.99
N ASP A 173 -14.85 -11.53 9.60
CA ASP A 173 -13.64 -12.25 9.14
C ASP A 173 -13.41 -12.58 7.66
N THR A 174 -14.22 -12.10 6.70
CA THR A 174 -13.81 -12.23 5.29
C THR A 174 -13.09 -10.99 4.79
N TYR A 175 -11.78 -11.11 4.59
CA TYR A 175 -10.96 -10.06 4.00
C TYR A 175 -9.85 -10.63 3.13
N LEU A 176 -9.50 -9.86 2.10
CA LEU A 176 -8.26 -10.04 1.37
C LEU A 176 -7.19 -9.14 1.99
N TYR A 177 -6.12 -9.75 2.47
CA TYR A 177 -4.95 -9.08 2.99
C TYR A 177 -3.85 -9.08 1.94
N PHE A 178 -3.14 -7.97 1.84
CA PHE A 178 -1.83 -7.96 1.21
C PHE A 178 -0.89 -6.90 1.79
N GLU A 179 0.40 -7.23 1.78
CA GLU A 179 1.48 -6.37 2.26
C GLU A 179 2.27 -5.81 1.08
N VAL A 180 2.48 -4.50 1.06
CA VAL A 180 3.32 -3.79 0.09
C VAL A 180 4.50 -3.18 0.83
N ARG A 181 5.73 -3.54 0.43
CA ARG A 181 6.97 -3.01 1.01
C ARG A 181 7.63 -1.91 0.16
N ASP A 182 7.11 -1.65 -1.04
CA ASP A 182 7.60 -0.58 -1.89
C ASP A 182 6.41 0.12 -2.57
N PRO A 183 6.09 1.38 -2.16
CA PRO A 183 4.98 2.12 -2.73
C PRO A 183 5.23 2.59 -4.16
N THR A 184 6.44 2.43 -4.70
CA THR A 184 6.77 2.79 -6.08
C THR A 184 6.18 1.78 -7.05
N ILE A 185 6.29 0.49 -6.72
CA ILE A 185 5.77 -0.62 -7.55
C ILE A 185 4.38 -1.09 -7.12
N MET A 186 3.97 -0.82 -5.87
CA MET A 186 2.68 -1.23 -5.29
C MET A 186 2.34 -2.71 -5.53
N LEU A 187 3.36 -3.57 -5.53
CA LEU A 187 3.21 -5.00 -5.70
C LEU A 187 3.12 -5.68 -4.33
N PRO A 188 2.15 -6.60 -4.14
CA PRO A 188 2.03 -7.33 -2.89
C PRO A 188 3.21 -8.31 -2.75
N VAL A 189 3.91 -8.23 -1.62
CA VAL A 189 4.99 -9.15 -1.22
C VAL A 189 4.42 -10.37 -0.52
N GLU A 190 3.34 -10.16 0.23
CA GLU A 190 2.56 -11.20 0.88
C GLU A 190 1.10 -10.93 0.59
N ALA A 191 0.31 -11.97 0.35
CA ALA A 191 -1.13 -11.86 0.23
C ALA A 191 -1.80 -13.09 0.84
N LYS A 192 -2.92 -12.86 1.53
CA LYS A 192 -3.70 -13.89 2.22
C LYS A 192 -5.17 -13.58 2.08
N ILE A 193 -5.99 -14.61 1.92
CA ILE A 193 -7.44 -14.50 2.03
C ILE A 193 -7.83 -15.17 3.33
N ARG A 194 -8.45 -14.41 4.23
CA ARG A 194 -9.18 -15.02 5.34
C ARG A 194 -10.60 -15.24 4.90
N TYR A 195 -11.00 -16.50 4.88
CA TYR A 195 -12.35 -16.92 4.55
C TYR A 195 -12.84 -17.85 5.64
N ARG A 196 -13.93 -17.44 6.32
CA ARG A 196 -14.56 -18.24 7.38
C ARG A 196 -13.56 -18.69 8.44
N TRP A 197 -12.78 -17.76 9.01
CA TRP A 197 -11.78 -18.03 10.06
C TRP A 197 -10.55 -18.83 9.60
N ASN A 198 -10.52 -19.29 8.35
CA ASN A 198 -9.40 -19.99 7.77
C ASN A 198 -8.59 -19.01 6.92
N GLU A 199 -7.27 -19.07 7.06
CA GLU A 199 -6.35 -18.24 6.29
C GLU A 199 -5.69 -19.08 5.21
N PHE A 200 -5.77 -18.61 3.97
CA PHE A 200 -5.15 -19.23 2.82
C PHE A 200 -4.15 -18.25 2.23
N ALA A 201 -2.94 -18.73 1.94
CA ALA A 201 -1.99 -17.95 1.15
C ALA A 201 -2.55 -17.74 -0.25
N VAL A 202 -2.35 -16.54 -0.81
CA VAL A 202 -2.73 -16.26 -2.19
C VAL A 202 -1.52 -15.83 -3.01
N PHE A 203 -1.45 -16.30 -4.24
CA PHE A 203 -0.36 -16.06 -5.16
C PHE A 203 -0.84 -15.15 -6.28
N LYS A 204 -0.04 -14.16 -6.66
CA LYS A 204 -0.38 -13.29 -7.79
C LYS A 204 -0.30 -14.12 -9.09
N LYS A 205 -1.27 -13.94 -9.99
CA LYS A 205 -1.15 -14.43 -11.37
C LYS A 205 -0.02 -13.66 -12.06
N GLU A 206 1.01 -14.36 -12.49
CA GLU A 206 1.96 -13.81 -13.46
C GLU A 206 1.20 -13.67 -14.80
N GLU A 207 1.16 -12.44 -15.31
CA GLU A 207 0.61 -12.12 -16.64
C GLU A 207 1.68 -12.30 -17.71
#